data_AF-A0A2S2Q4H5-F1
#
_entry.id   AF-A0A2S2Q4H5-F1
#
_cell.length_a   1.000
_cell.length_b   1.000
_cell.length_c   1.000
_cell.angle_alpha   90.00
_cell.angle_beta   90.00
_cell.angle_gamma   90.00
#
_symmetry.space_group_name_H-M   'P 1'
#
loop_
_entity.id
_entity.type
_entity.pdbx_description
1 polymer ?
#
loop_
_entity_poly.entity_id
_entity_poly.type
_entity_poly.pdbx_seq_one_letter_code
_entity_poly.pdbx_strand_id
1 'polypeptide(L)'
;RYVTAVCLYLGDILVSFLNMDKTGGCGSDACRLRTSDFYKTFNLPARFDCPSLQDYESVRRTPTNPFYATTYDDYGRYSPTVHTVRTCFHGKPQRFGQEQYIRGMYRNNSLNM
;
A
#
# COMPACT_ATOMS: atom_id res chain seq x y z
N ARG A 1 -8.32 -1.21 -23.89
CA ARG A 1 -7.42 -1.56 -22.77
C ARG A 1 -6.07 -0.95 -23.11
N TYR A 2 -5.64 0.11 -22.42
CA TYR A 2 -4.37 0.78 -22.72
C TYR A 2 -3.66 1.09 -21.40
N VAL A 3 -2.44 0.60 -21.25
CA VAL A 3 -1.53 0.96 -20.15
C VAL A 3 -0.76 2.18 -20.63
N THR A 4 -0.97 3.34 -20.01
CA THR A 4 -0.19 4.54 -20.32
C THR A 4 1.04 4.56 -19.43
N ALA A 5 2.19 4.13 -19.98
CA ALA A 5 3.48 4.34 -19.34
C ALA A 5 3.94 5.78 -19.62
N VAL A 6 4.36 6.50 -18.58
CA VAL A 6 5.05 7.78 -18.74
C VAL A 6 6.54 7.50 -18.57
N CYS A 7 7.29 7.57 -19.68
CA CYS A 7 8.74 7.44 -19.66
C CYS A 7 9.36 8.83 -19.53
N LEU A 8 10.15 9.03 -18.48
CA LEU A 8 11.01 10.20 -18.33
C LEU A 8 12.47 9.73 -18.35
N TYR A 9 13.29 10.42 -19.12
CA TYR A 9 14.73 10.18 -19.18
C TYR A 9 15.44 11.16 -18.26
N LEU A 10 16.28 10.64 -17.36
CA LEU A 10 17.21 11.44 -16.57
C LEU A 10 18.63 11.02 -16.98
N GLY A 11 19.19 11.70 -17.98
CA GLY A 11 20.39 11.23 -18.68
C GLY A 11 20.10 9.97 -19.52
N ASP A 12 21.02 9.00 -19.50
CA ASP A 12 20.91 7.74 -20.27
C ASP A 12 20.03 6.66 -19.60
N ILE A 13 19.49 6.94 -18.41
CA ILE A 13 18.70 6.00 -17.64
C ILE A 13 17.21 6.26 -17.89
N LEU A 14 16.54 5.25 -18.45
CA LEU A 14 15.09 5.21 -18.60
C LEU A 14 14.45 4.80 -17.27
N VAL A 15 13.76 5.73 -16.62
CA VAL A 15 12.96 5.44 -15.43
C VAL A 15 11.50 5.36 -15.84
N SER A 16 10.93 4.15 -15.78
CA SER A 16 9.52 3.91 -16.07
C SER A 16 8.71 3.96 -14.79
N PHE A 17 7.76 4.90 -14.71
CA PHE A 17 6.74 4.90 -13.67
C PHE A 17 5.44 4.35 -14.24
N LEU A 18 5.03 3.17 -13.75
CA LEU A 18 3.70 2.64 -14.01
C LEU A 18 2.68 3.46 -13.21
N ASN A 19 1.93 4.32 -13.91
CA ASN A 19 0.75 4.94 -13.31
C ASN A 19 -0.34 3.87 -13.22
N MET A 20 -0.59 3.40 -12.01
CA MET A 20 -1.73 2.56 -11.71
C MET A 20 -2.94 3.50 -11.56
N ASP A 21 -3.69 3.64 -12.65
CA ASP A 21 -4.87 4.50 -12.65
C ASP A 21 -5.86 4.00 -11.61
N LYS A 22 -6.28 4.91 -10.74
CA LYS A 22 -7.03 4.60 -9.54
C LYS A 22 -8.50 4.43 -9.94
N THR A 23 -8.87 3.24 -10.41
CA THR A 23 -10.28 2.90 -10.59
C THR A 23 -10.94 2.80 -9.21
N GLY A 24 -11.70 3.84 -8.89
CA GLY A 24 -12.65 3.83 -7.80
C GLY A 24 -13.74 2.79 -8.02
N GLY A 25 -14.23 2.25 -6.90
CA GLY A 25 -15.39 1.38 -6.84
C GLY A 25 -15.12 0.13 -6.02
N CYS A 26 -15.41 0.16 -4.72
CA CYS A 26 -15.71 -1.06 -3.98
C CYS A 26 -17.07 -1.60 -4.47
N GLY A 27 -17.06 -2.26 -5.62
CA GLY A 27 -18.12 -3.19 -5.96
C GLY A 27 -18.23 -4.20 -4.82
N SER A 28 -19.43 -4.40 -4.31
CA SER A 28 -19.77 -5.21 -3.14
C SER A 28 -19.26 -6.65 -3.17
N ASP A 29 -18.72 -7.12 -4.30
CA ASP A 29 -18.60 -8.54 -4.60
C ASP A 29 -17.14 -9.07 -4.59
N ALA A 30 -16.14 -8.19 -4.48
CA ALA A 30 -14.71 -8.61 -4.49
C ALA A 30 -14.19 -9.09 -3.12
N CYS A 31 -14.88 -8.73 -2.04
CA CYS A 31 -14.47 -9.01 -0.67
C CYS A 31 -15.50 -9.92 0.00
N ARG A 32 -15.26 -11.23 -0.12
CA ARG A 32 -16.20 -12.27 0.36
C ARG A 32 -16.31 -12.32 1.88
N LEU A 33 -15.29 -11.88 2.62
CA LEU A 33 -15.25 -11.88 4.08
C LEU A 33 -14.68 -10.54 4.56
N ARG A 34 -15.53 -9.69 5.15
CA ARG A 34 -15.10 -8.42 5.72
C ARG A 34 -14.87 -8.54 7.21
N THR A 35 -13.86 -7.86 7.71
CA THR A 35 -13.57 -7.77 9.15
C THR A 35 -14.73 -7.12 9.90
N SER A 36 -15.40 -6.12 9.29
CA SER A 36 -16.58 -5.46 9.81
C SER A 36 -17.81 -6.36 10.01
N ASP A 37 -17.92 -7.47 9.28
CA ASP A 37 -19.03 -8.42 9.44
C ASP A 37 -18.90 -9.25 10.74
N PHE A 38 -17.66 -9.52 11.17
CA PHE A 38 -17.36 -10.34 12.34
C PHE A 38 -17.05 -9.54 13.60
N TYR A 39 -16.51 -8.32 13.44
CA TYR A 39 -16.03 -7.50 14.54
C TYR A 39 -16.47 -6.05 14.39
N LYS A 40 -16.63 -5.36 15.52
CA LYS A 40 -16.83 -3.92 15.53
C LYS A 40 -15.53 -3.23 15.09
N THR A 41 -15.57 -2.54 13.96
CA THR A 41 -14.41 -1.81 13.42
C THR A 41 -14.55 -0.30 13.61
N PHE A 42 -13.42 0.41 13.58
CA PHE A 42 -13.39 1.87 13.64
C PHE A 42 -12.30 2.44 12.74
N ASN A 43 -12.70 3.30 11.79
CA ASN A 43 -11.81 3.97 10.84
C ASN A 43 -10.79 3.01 10.18
N LEU A 44 -11.25 1.83 9.80
CA LEU A 44 -10.39 0.79 9.24
C LEU A 44 -10.26 0.96 7.72
N PRO A 45 -9.05 1.14 7.17
CA PRO A 45 -8.83 1.18 5.73
C PRO A 45 -9.37 -0.07 5.02
N ALA A 46 -9.90 0.10 3.81
CA ALA A 46 -10.49 -0.98 3.02
C ALA A 46 -9.57 -2.20 2.85
N ARG A 47 -8.25 -1.99 2.76
CA ARG A 47 -7.27 -3.09 2.69
C ARG A 47 -7.27 -3.98 3.93
N PHE A 48 -7.53 -3.44 5.11
CA PHE A 48 -7.58 -4.21 6.36
C PHE A 48 -8.99 -4.73 6.66
N ASP A 49 -10.02 -4.03 6.17
CA ASP A 49 -11.39 -4.55 6.24
C ASP A 49 -11.58 -5.75 5.30
N CYS A 50 -10.84 -5.77 4.18
CA CYS A 50 -10.87 -6.82 3.17
C CYS A 50 -9.49 -7.43 2.95
N PRO A 51 -9.09 -8.45 3.74
CA PRO A 51 -7.77 -9.07 3.59
C PRO A 51 -7.58 -9.76 2.23
N SER A 52 -8.66 -10.21 1.59
CA SER A 52 -8.62 -10.84 0.26
C SER A 52 -8.12 -9.90 -0.84
N LEU A 53 -8.18 -8.58 -0.63
CA LEU A 53 -7.73 -7.57 -1.61
C LEU A 53 -6.20 -7.55 -1.79
N GLN A 54 -5.44 -8.21 -0.92
CA GLN A 54 -3.98 -8.05 -0.87
C GLN A 54 -3.19 -9.07 -1.68
N ASP A 55 -3.83 -9.91 -2.51
CA ASP A 55 -3.22 -10.87 -3.47
C ASP A 55 -1.98 -11.64 -2.96
N TYR A 56 -1.95 -11.91 -1.65
CA TYR A 56 -0.76 -12.33 -0.93
C TYR A 56 -0.22 -13.68 -1.41
N GLU A 57 -1.13 -14.60 -1.76
CA GLU A 57 -0.75 -15.92 -2.29
C GLU A 57 -0.01 -15.82 -3.62
N SER A 58 -0.36 -14.87 -4.48
CA SER A 58 0.25 -14.73 -5.81
C SER A 58 1.61 -14.04 -5.76
N VAL A 59 1.76 -13.05 -4.87
CA VAL A 59 2.96 -12.21 -4.79
C VAL A 59 4.09 -12.90 -4.02
N ARG A 60 3.77 -13.75 -3.05
CA ARG A 60 4.77 -14.28 -2.10
C ARG A 60 5.02 -15.78 -2.17
N ARG A 61 4.22 -16.53 -2.94
CA ARG A 61 4.54 -17.93 -3.23
C ARG A 61 5.50 -18.01 -4.41
N THR A 62 6.76 -17.63 -4.18
CA THR A 62 7.83 -18.10 -5.06
C THR A 62 7.89 -19.61 -4.90
N PRO A 63 7.83 -20.40 -5.98
CA PRO A 63 7.90 -21.85 -5.89
C PRO A 63 9.34 -22.26 -5.50
N THR A 64 9.60 -22.35 -4.20
CA THR A 64 10.82 -22.93 -3.66
C THR A 64 10.70 -24.45 -3.65
N ASN A 65 11.72 -25.14 -4.13
CA ASN A 65 11.79 -26.60 -4.04
C ASN A 65 11.74 -27.01 -2.55
N PRO A 66 10.85 -27.94 -2.15
CA PRO A 66 10.70 -28.33 -0.75
C PRO A 66 12.00 -28.84 -0.11
N PHE A 67 12.94 -29.40 -0.88
CA PHE A 67 14.24 -29.85 -0.37
C PHE A 67 15.22 -28.72 -0.03
N TYR A 68 14.99 -27.52 -0.57
CA TYR A 68 15.82 -26.33 -0.33
C TYR A 68 15.07 -25.24 0.43
N ALA A 69 13.90 -25.56 1.00
CA ALA A 69 13.16 -24.64 1.84
C ALA A 69 13.93 -24.38 3.14
N THR A 70 14.11 -23.11 3.45
CA THR A 70 14.75 -22.63 4.67
C THR A 70 13.69 -22.12 5.65
N THR A 71 14.04 -21.97 6.92
CA THR A 71 13.17 -21.35 7.93
C THR A 71 12.85 -19.88 7.62
N TYR A 72 13.63 -19.23 6.74
CA TYR A 72 13.32 -17.90 6.27
C TYR A 72 12.09 -17.88 5.33
N ASP A 73 11.86 -18.97 4.59
CA ASP A 73 10.74 -19.09 3.65
C ASP A 73 9.37 -19.21 4.35
N ASP A 74 9.38 -19.44 5.67
CA ASP A 74 8.16 -19.43 6.49
C ASP A 74 7.65 -18.01 6.76
N TYR A 75 8.54 -17.01 6.74
CA TYR A 75 8.14 -15.62 6.96
C TYR A 75 7.25 -15.13 5.83
N GLY A 76 6.00 -14.86 6.20
CA GLY A 76 5.04 -14.35 5.25
C GLY A 76 4.63 -15.37 4.18
N ARG A 77 4.64 -16.66 4.56
CA ARG A 77 4.07 -17.75 3.76
C ARG A 77 2.54 -17.71 3.72
N TYR A 78 1.92 -17.26 4.81
CA TYR A 78 0.46 -17.31 5.01
C TYR A 78 -0.19 -15.94 4.84
N SER A 79 -1.30 -15.91 4.10
CA SER A 79 -2.11 -14.72 3.91
C SER A 79 -2.82 -14.31 5.20
N PRO A 80 -2.97 -12.99 5.48
CA PRO A 80 -3.76 -12.54 6.61
C PRO A 80 -5.25 -12.90 6.42
N THR A 81 -5.92 -13.18 7.52
CA THR A 81 -7.37 -13.45 7.59
C THR A 81 -8.10 -12.38 8.40
N VAL A 82 -9.44 -12.37 8.35
CA VAL A 82 -10.30 -11.42 9.12
C VAL A 82 -10.05 -11.47 10.63
N HIS A 83 -9.52 -12.58 11.14
CA HIS A 83 -9.23 -12.77 12.57
C HIS A 83 -7.81 -12.33 12.95
N THR A 84 -6.93 -12.12 11.97
CA THR A 84 -5.53 -11.68 12.20
C THR A 84 -5.32 -10.19 11.99
N VAL A 85 -6.21 -9.54 11.22
CA VAL A 85 -6.14 -8.10 10.96
C VAL A 85 -6.63 -7.29 12.16
N ARG A 86 -6.17 -6.04 12.27
CA ARG A 86 -6.60 -5.14 13.34
C ARG A 86 -8.02 -4.63 13.10
N THR A 87 -8.77 -4.40 14.17
CA THR A 87 -10.12 -3.83 14.13
C THR A 87 -10.12 -2.31 14.05
N CYS A 88 -9.01 -1.66 14.43
CA CYS A 88 -8.83 -0.22 14.35
C CYS A 88 -7.46 0.16 13.75
N PHE A 89 -7.43 1.29 13.05
CA PHE A 89 -6.20 1.86 12.48
C PHE A 89 -6.11 3.35 12.78
N HIS A 90 -5.05 3.74 13.49
CA HIS A 90 -4.78 5.13 13.87
C HIS A 90 -3.63 5.70 13.05
N GLY A 91 -3.81 5.74 11.73
CA GLY A 91 -2.84 6.37 10.82
C GLY A 91 -2.79 7.88 11.03
N LYS A 92 -1.59 8.42 11.29
CA LYS A 92 -1.39 9.87 11.33
C LYS A 92 -1.20 10.41 9.91
N PRO A 93 -2.02 11.35 9.44
CA PRO A 93 -1.80 11.96 8.13
C PRO A 93 -0.55 12.85 8.19
N GLN A 94 0.36 12.68 7.24
CA GLN A 94 1.58 13.50 7.13
C GLN A 94 1.38 14.76 6.26
N ARG A 95 0.12 15.17 5.99
CA ARG A 95 -0.19 16.28 5.06
C ARG A 95 0.56 17.56 5.41
N PHE A 96 0.56 17.95 6.68
CA PHE A 96 1.31 19.10 7.17
C PHE A 96 2.81 18.98 6.88
N GLY A 97 3.41 17.82 7.15
CA GLY A 97 4.83 17.59 6.88
C GLY A 97 5.16 17.60 5.38
N GLN A 98 4.26 17.12 4.53
CA GLN A 98 4.41 17.18 3.07
C GLN A 98 4.39 18.62 2.55
N GLU A 99 3.48 19.45 3.07
CA GLU A 99 3.44 20.87 2.73
C GLU A 99 4.72 21.59 3.17
N GLN A 100 5.24 21.31 4.37
CA GLN A 100 6.51 21.87 4.84
C GLN A 100 7.70 21.36 4.03
N TYR A 101 7.69 20.10 3.63
CA TYR A 101 8.74 19.52 2.79
C TYR A 101 8.85 20.25 1.45
N ILE A 102 7.71 20.56 0.82
CA ILE A 102 7.67 21.33 -0.44
C ILE A 102 8.16 22.77 -0.23
N ARG A 103 7.79 23.40 0.90
CA ARG A 103 8.20 24.79 1.23
C ARG A 103 9.68 24.91 1.62
N GLY A 104 10.29 23.82 2.09
CA GLY A 104 11.69 23.77 2.49
C GLY A 104 11.97 24.51 3.80
N MET A 105 13.25 24.77 4.06
CA MET A 105 13.68 25.44 5.29
C MET A 105 13.22 26.89 5.31
N TYR A 106 12.82 27.36 6.50
CA TYR A 106 12.51 28.76 6.73
C TYR A 106 13.68 29.66 6.31
N ARG A 107 13.37 30.76 5.62
CA ARG A 107 14.32 31.82 5.25
C ARG A 107 13.79 33.15 5.76
N ASN A 108 14.66 33.93 6.40
CA ASN A 108 14.32 35.29 6.79
C ASN A 108 14.59 36.24 5.60
N ASN A 109 13.53 36.86 5.08
CA ASN A 109 13.59 37.86 4.01
C ASN A 109 13.17 39.26 4.50
N SER A 110 13.17 39.52 5.82
CA SER A 110 12.91 40.86 6.36
C SER A 110 14.05 41.82 5.99
N LEU A 111 13.73 43.06 5.67
CA LEU A 111 14.73 44.14 5.60
C LEU A 111 15.28 44.42 7.00
N ASN A 112 16.59 44.55 7.12
CA ASN A 112 17.21 45.17 8.28
C ASN A 112 17.03 46.68 8.13
N MET A 113 16.07 47.26 8.84
CA MET A 113 15.96 48.72 8.95
C MET A 113 17.09 49.24 9.84
#